data_AF-A0A257SFD1-F1
#
_entry.id   AF-A0A257SFD1-F1
#
_cell.length_a   1.000
_cell.length_b   1.000
_cell.length_c   1.000
_cell.angle_alpha   90.00
_cell.angle_beta   90.00
_cell.angle_gamma   90.00
#
_symmetry.space_group_name_H-M   'P 1'
#
loop_
_entity.id
_entity.type
_entity.pdbx_description
1 polymer ?
#
loop_
_entity_poly.entity_id
_entity_poly.type
_entity_poly.pdbx_seq_one_letter_code
_entity_poly.pdbx_strand_id
1 'polypeptide(L)'
;ATGLGRAYPTDRPLTYERGFLDLRRYNRISQHAQLNLRLVAGGWLGGDPLPLERRLSVDGYGSLPGFEFRSRRAGEDVSTCSMGAIPPGYPAQCDRIALGQVEYRSDLHVRLFDWDDDRWVRPHFTADGKWVVFLDAGRGWLVGNPGAPMTYASGGLPPLGSFRSDLGVGLDFDVLGIYLAKPLSSPQLPMRLFLSLHHRF
;
A
#
# COMPACT_ATOMS: atom_id res chain seq x y z
N ALA A 1 -24.21 -17.75 13.17
CA ALA A 1 -25.09 -17.21 12.11
C ALA A 1 -24.29 -16.22 11.27
N THR A 2 -24.02 -16.66 10.04
CA THR A 2 -23.64 -15.92 8.82
C THR A 2 -23.58 -14.39 8.90
N GLY A 3 -22.36 -13.83 8.82
CA GLY A 3 -22.09 -12.41 8.55
C GLY A 3 -22.19 -12.07 7.06
N LEU A 4 -23.31 -12.42 6.44
CA LEU A 4 -23.70 -11.81 5.16
C LEU A 4 -24.06 -10.35 5.45
N GLY A 5 -23.59 -9.43 4.59
CA GLY A 5 -23.73 -7.99 4.75
C GLY A 5 -25.09 -7.61 5.32
N ARG A 6 -25.08 -6.92 6.46
CA ARG A 6 -26.29 -6.47 7.14
C ARG A 6 -27.09 -5.63 6.13
N ALA A 7 -28.17 -6.21 5.60
CA ALA A 7 -29.04 -5.52 4.65
C ALA A 7 -29.59 -4.27 5.35
N TYR A 8 -29.34 -3.11 4.76
CA TYR A 8 -29.85 -1.85 5.29
C TYR A 8 -31.35 -1.76 5.04
N PRO A 9 -32.13 -1.26 6.03
CA PRO A 9 -33.47 -0.79 5.73
C PRO A 9 -33.35 0.35 4.72
N THR A 10 -33.96 0.16 3.54
CA THR A 10 -33.99 1.13 2.44
C THR A 10 -34.73 2.43 2.78
N ASP A 11 -35.41 2.44 3.91
CA ASP A 11 -36.43 3.45 4.24
C ASP A 11 -35.88 4.60 5.09
N ARG A 12 -34.58 4.59 5.43
CA ARG A 12 -33.92 5.71 6.13
C ARG A 12 -32.58 6.10 5.50
N PRO A 13 -32.20 7.39 5.54
CA PRO A 13 -30.88 7.83 5.13
C PRO A 13 -29.77 7.18 5.98
N LEU A 14 -28.71 6.72 5.31
CA LEU A 14 -27.47 6.25 5.94
C LEU A 14 -26.71 7.42 6.53
N THR A 15 -26.47 7.40 7.84
CA THR A 15 -25.77 8.48 8.55
C THR A 15 -24.48 7.93 9.14
N TYR A 16 -23.34 8.23 8.51
CA TYR A 16 -22.03 7.75 8.96
C TYR A 16 -21.00 8.88 8.97
N GLU A 17 -20.02 8.74 9.85
CA GLU A 17 -18.87 9.64 9.93
C GLU A 17 -17.60 8.89 9.50
N ARG A 18 -16.79 9.55 8.66
CA ARG A 18 -15.52 9.00 8.18
C ARG A 18 -14.43 10.05 8.31
N GLY A 19 -13.28 9.63 8.84
CA GLY A 19 -12.05 10.41 8.91
C GLY A 19 -10.98 9.85 7.99
N PHE A 20 -10.08 10.71 7.54
CA PHE A 20 -8.88 10.31 6.82
C PHE A 20 -7.74 11.29 7.11
N LEU A 21 -6.56 10.75 7.35
CA LEU A 21 -5.34 11.48 7.65
C LEU A 21 -4.20 10.88 6.82
N ASP A 22 -3.50 11.72 6.07
CA ASP A 22 -2.28 11.37 5.32
C ASP A 22 -1.20 12.38 5.72
N LEU A 23 -0.20 11.91 6.47
CA LEU A 23 0.93 12.70 6.92
C LEU A 23 2.16 12.28 6.13
N ARG A 24 2.86 13.25 5.54
CA ARG A 24 4.07 13.02 4.74
C ARG A 24 5.19 13.91 5.23
N ARG A 25 6.37 13.35 5.38
CA ARG A 25 7.57 14.08 5.78
C ARG A 25 8.75 13.69 4.91
N TYR A 26 9.41 14.71 4.39
CA TYR A 26 10.54 14.62 3.48
C TYR A 26 11.78 15.14 4.21
N ASN A 27 12.74 14.27 4.50
CA ASN A 27 13.94 14.62 5.25
C ASN A 27 15.17 14.46 4.35
N ARG A 28 15.83 15.56 4.00
CA ARG A 28 17.12 15.53 3.32
C ARG A 28 18.19 15.14 4.34
N ILE A 29 18.84 13.99 4.16
CA ILE A 29 19.87 13.48 5.09
C ILE A 29 21.27 13.90 4.60
N SER A 30 21.47 13.98 3.29
CA SER A 30 22.72 14.48 2.69
C SER A 30 22.42 15.31 1.45
N GLN A 31 23.46 15.79 0.76
CA GLN A 31 23.31 16.49 -0.51
C GLN A 31 22.69 15.60 -1.60
N HIS A 32 22.87 14.28 -1.48
CA HIS A 32 22.51 13.28 -2.49
C HIS A 32 21.50 12.23 -1.99
N ALA A 33 21.01 12.35 -0.75
CA ALA A 33 20.14 11.36 -0.14
C ALA A 33 18.97 11.97 0.63
N GLN A 34 17.83 11.31 0.53
CA GLN A 34 16.57 11.73 1.13
C GLN A 34 15.85 10.53 1.76
N LEU A 35 15.27 10.77 2.94
CA LEU A 35 14.40 9.84 3.65
C LEU A 35 12.98 10.40 3.74
N ASN A 36 12.05 9.68 3.13
CA ASN A 36 10.64 10.02 3.09
C ASN A 36 9.86 9.08 4.01
N LEU A 37 8.94 9.68 4.76
CA LEU A 37 8.05 8.98 5.68
C LEU A 37 6.62 9.34 5.32
N ARG A 38 5.74 8.35 5.23
CA ARG A 38 4.31 8.55 5.02
C ARG A 38 3.51 7.70 6.00
N LEU A 39 2.53 8.31 6.65
CA LEU A 39 1.60 7.67 7.56
C LEU A 39 0.18 7.99 7.10
N VAL A 40 -0.61 6.96 6.86
CA VAL A 40 -2.01 7.08 6.45
C VAL A 40 -2.88 6.32 7.43
N ALA A 41 -3.91 6.97 7.96
CA ALA A 41 -4.90 6.34 8.80
C ALA A 41 -6.28 6.89 8.44
N GLY A 42 -7.29 6.04 8.43
CA GLY A 42 -8.64 6.50 8.12
C GLY A 42 -9.69 5.41 8.12
N GLY A 43 -10.94 5.83 8.04
CA GLY A 43 -12.08 4.93 8.09
C GLY A 43 -13.23 5.47 8.91
N TRP A 44 -14.11 4.54 9.28
CA TRP A 44 -15.32 4.80 10.05
C TRP A 44 -15.01 5.37 11.45
N LEU A 45 -15.64 6.48 11.81
CA LEU A 45 -15.53 7.13 13.12
C LEU A 45 -16.78 6.94 13.98
N GLY A 46 -17.96 6.90 13.36
CA GLY A 46 -19.25 6.82 14.07
C GLY A 46 -20.45 6.66 13.14
N GLY A 47 -21.62 6.37 13.73
CA GLY A 47 -22.89 6.26 13.02
C GLY A 47 -23.18 4.86 12.44
N ASP A 48 -23.88 4.83 11.31
CA ASP A 48 -24.16 3.61 10.55
C ASP A 48 -22.87 3.05 9.93
N PRO A 49 -22.77 1.72 9.68
CA PRO A 49 -21.61 1.13 9.02
C PRO A 49 -21.37 1.70 7.60
N LEU A 50 -20.12 1.67 7.14
CA LEU A 50 -19.80 2.19 5.82
C LEU A 50 -20.45 1.35 4.70
N PRO A 51 -21.12 2.00 3.72
CA PRO A 51 -21.58 1.31 2.52
C PRO A 51 -20.37 0.79 1.74
N LEU A 52 -20.54 -0.28 0.95
CA LEU A 52 -19.45 -1.01 0.30
C LEU A 52 -18.55 -0.09 -0.54
N GLU A 53 -19.12 0.91 -1.19
CA GLU A 53 -18.43 1.89 -2.04
C GLU A 53 -17.50 2.83 -1.24
N ARG A 54 -17.68 2.90 0.08
CA ARG A 54 -16.91 3.78 0.98
C ARG A 54 -15.92 3.03 1.86
N ARG A 55 -15.90 1.70 1.79
CA ARG A 55 -14.96 0.84 2.50
C ARG A 55 -13.57 0.87 1.89
N LEU A 56 -12.60 0.38 2.64
CA LEU A 56 -11.17 0.62 2.41
C LEU A 56 -10.38 -0.68 2.21
N SER A 57 -9.24 -0.55 1.53
CA SER A 57 -8.22 -1.58 1.42
C SER A 57 -6.83 -0.93 1.47
N VAL A 58 -5.81 -1.73 1.80
CA VAL A 58 -4.41 -1.28 1.89
C VAL A 58 -3.48 -2.01 0.92
N ASP A 59 -4.01 -2.80 0.00
CA ASP A 59 -3.25 -3.53 -1.01
C ASP A 59 -3.03 -2.75 -2.30
N GLY A 60 -2.03 -3.18 -3.08
CA GLY A 60 -1.71 -2.60 -4.38
C GLY A 60 -0.52 -1.64 -4.36
N TYR A 61 -0.14 -1.19 -5.55
CA TYR A 61 1.13 -0.51 -5.80
C TYR A 61 1.34 0.81 -5.04
N GLY A 62 0.25 1.52 -4.71
CA GLY A 62 0.29 2.80 -3.99
C GLY A 62 0.33 2.68 -2.47
N SER A 63 0.29 1.47 -1.92
CA SER A 63 0.25 1.20 -0.48
C SER A 63 1.16 0.05 -0.09
N LEU A 64 0.88 -1.16 -0.58
CA LEU A 64 1.64 -2.38 -0.32
C LEU A 64 1.97 -3.06 -1.66
N PRO A 65 3.02 -2.61 -2.38
CA PRO A 65 3.35 -3.06 -3.73
C PRO A 65 3.71 -4.55 -3.81
N GLY A 66 4.17 -5.15 -2.71
CA GLY A 66 4.38 -6.60 -2.63
C GLY A 66 3.06 -7.38 -2.77
N PHE A 67 1.92 -6.75 -2.50
CA PHE A 67 0.61 -7.38 -2.53
C PHE A 67 -0.21 -6.90 -3.73
N GLU A 68 -0.80 -7.85 -4.45
CA GLU A 68 -1.70 -7.53 -5.56
C GLU A 68 -2.97 -6.81 -5.08
N PHE A 69 -3.43 -5.87 -5.89
CA PHE A 69 -4.63 -5.08 -5.61
C PHE A 69 -5.86 -5.97 -5.63
N ARG A 70 -6.55 -6.05 -4.50
CA ARG A 70 -7.83 -6.75 -4.31
C ARG A 70 -7.85 -8.18 -4.85
N SER A 71 -6.75 -8.91 -4.64
CA SER A 71 -6.64 -10.27 -5.14
C SER A 71 -7.34 -11.29 -4.25
N ARG A 72 -7.82 -12.37 -4.86
CA ARG A 72 -8.44 -13.48 -4.13
C ARG A 72 -7.37 -14.19 -3.30
N ARG A 73 -7.56 -14.21 -1.97
CA ARG A 73 -6.72 -14.95 -1.04
C ARG A 73 -7.58 -15.89 -0.21
N ALA A 74 -7.05 -17.09 0.07
CA ALA A 74 -7.71 -18.02 0.96
C ALA A 74 -7.58 -17.53 2.41
N GLY A 75 -8.66 -17.65 3.18
CA GLY A 75 -8.68 -17.28 4.60
C GLY A 75 -8.95 -15.80 4.87
N GLU A 76 -8.42 -15.30 5.98
CA GLU A 76 -8.57 -13.92 6.43
C GLU A 76 -7.64 -12.97 5.66
N ASP A 77 -8.23 -12.06 4.89
CA ASP A 77 -7.46 -11.06 4.16
C ASP A 77 -7.48 -9.71 4.89
N VAL A 78 -6.44 -9.45 5.68
CA VAL A 78 -6.30 -8.21 6.46
C VAL A 78 -6.06 -6.96 5.61
N SER A 79 -5.85 -7.12 4.30
CA SER A 79 -5.66 -5.98 3.38
C SER A 79 -6.97 -5.47 2.77
N THR A 80 -7.95 -6.35 2.59
CA THR A 80 -9.28 -6.05 2.03
C THR A 80 -10.40 -6.29 3.04
N CYS A 81 -10.10 -6.90 4.18
CA CYS A 81 -11.03 -7.42 5.19
C CYS A 81 -12.06 -8.42 4.64
N SER A 82 -11.72 -9.10 3.54
CA SER A 82 -12.57 -10.15 3.01
C SER A 82 -12.40 -11.45 3.82
N MET A 83 -13.52 -12.13 4.08
CA MET A 83 -13.55 -13.47 4.67
C MET A 83 -14.39 -14.41 3.81
N GLY A 84 -13.86 -15.60 3.53
CA GLY A 84 -14.63 -16.68 2.90
C GLY A 84 -15.10 -16.33 1.49
N ALA A 85 -16.43 -16.33 1.27
CA ALA A 85 -17.03 -16.05 -0.03
C ALA A 85 -16.91 -14.56 -0.39
N ILE A 86 -15.94 -14.23 -1.23
CA ILE A 86 -15.71 -12.86 -1.68
C ILE A 86 -16.78 -12.48 -2.73
N PRO A 87 -17.48 -11.34 -2.58
CA PRO A 87 -18.41 -10.86 -3.59
C PRO A 87 -17.73 -10.72 -4.98
N PRO A 88 -18.48 -10.87 -6.08
CA PRO A 88 -17.98 -10.57 -7.42
C PRO A 88 -17.35 -9.17 -7.47
N GLY A 89 -16.18 -9.04 -8.09
CA GLY A 89 -15.45 -7.76 -8.19
C GLY A 89 -14.51 -7.45 -7.02
N TYR A 90 -14.36 -8.36 -6.04
CA TYR A 90 -13.38 -8.27 -4.94
C TYR A 90 -13.35 -6.89 -4.25
N PRO A 91 -14.49 -6.38 -3.76
CA PRO A 91 -14.54 -5.04 -3.20
C PRO A 91 -13.68 -4.95 -1.92
N ALA A 92 -13.21 -3.75 -1.65
CA ALA A 92 -12.68 -3.38 -0.35
C ALA A 92 -13.78 -3.52 0.72
N GLN A 93 -13.46 -4.12 1.87
CA GLN A 93 -14.43 -4.38 2.93
C GLN A 93 -13.99 -3.85 4.30
N CYS A 94 -12.81 -3.22 4.44
CA CYS A 94 -12.36 -2.71 5.72
C CYS A 94 -13.11 -1.44 6.11
N ASP A 95 -13.44 -1.34 7.40
CA ASP A 95 -14.02 -0.13 7.98
C ASP A 95 -12.94 0.89 8.31
N ARG A 96 -11.74 0.42 8.71
CA ARG A 96 -10.58 1.25 9.04
C ARG A 96 -9.29 0.68 8.44
N ILE A 97 -8.34 1.58 8.20
CA ILE A 97 -7.00 1.25 7.73
C ILE A 97 -5.94 2.04 8.49
N ALA A 98 -4.74 1.47 8.53
CA ALA A 98 -3.51 2.13 8.87
C ALA A 98 -2.41 1.65 7.91
N LEU A 99 -1.57 2.58 7.45
CA LEU A 99 -0.45 2.35 6.55
C LEU A 99 0.71 3.24 6.98
N GLY A 100 1.90 2.66 7.04
CA GLY A 100 3.17 3.36 7.19
C GLY A 100 4.09 2.99 6.06
N GLN A 101 4.79 3.97 5.51
CA GLN A 101 5.74 3.80 4.42
C GLN A 101 7.01 4.58 4.74
N VAL A 102 8.15 3.92 4.52
CA VAL A 102 9.48 4.50 4.65
C VAL A 102 10.18 4.31 3.33
N GLU A 103 10.74 5.39 2.78
CA GLU A 103 11.46 5.36 1.52
C GLU A 103 12.79 6.10 1.66
N TYR A 104 13.87 5.41 1.30
CA TYR A 104 15.20 5.98 1.17
C TYR A 104 15.53 6.13 -0.30
N ARG A 105 15.92 7.32 -0.72
CA ARG A 105 16.33 7.64 -2.09
C ARG A 105 17.73 8.22 -2.07
N SER A 106 18.55 7.81 -3.03
CA SER A 106 19.86 8.41 -3.22
C SER A 106 20.20 8.51 -4.70
N ASP A 107 20.96 9.55 -5.03
CA ASP A 107 21.39 9.82 -6.39
C ASP A 107 22.23 8.65 -6.91
N LEU A 108 21.93 8.24 -8.13
CA LEU A 108 22.62 7.20 -8.87
C LEU A 108 23.16 7.83 -10.15
N HIS A 109 24.48 8.01 -10.21
CA HIS A 109 25.16 8.42 -11.43
C HIS A 109 25.73 7.17 -12.09
N VAL A 110 25.00 6.58 -13.03
CA VAL A 110 25.52 5.44 -13.79
C VAL A 110 25.90 5.93 -15.19
N ARG A 111 27.19 5.82 -15.51
CA ARG A 111 27.68 5.93 -16.89
C ARG A 111 27.62 4.52 -17.50
N LEU A 112 26.65 4.26 -18.36
CA LEU A 112 26.63 3.04 -19.17
C LEU A 112 27.31 3.35 -20.51
N PHE A 113 28.17 2.41 -20.96
CA PHE A 113 28.99 2.45 -22.18
C PHE A 113 30.21 3.40 -22.14
N ASP A 114 31.26 2.97 -21.43
CA ASP A 114 32.63 3.42 -21.68
C ASP A 114 33.31 2.36 -22.56
N TRP A 115 33.15 2.49 -23.87
CA TRP A 115 33.89 1.70 -24.85
C TRP A 115 34.84 2.63 -25.58
N ASP A 116 36.06 2.64 -25.07
CA ASP A 116 37.26 3.14 -25.70
C ASP A 116 37.51 2.31 -26.97
N ASP A 117 37.00 2.75 -28.12
CA ASP A 117 37.79 2.86 -29.36
C ASP A 117 36.99 3.61 -30.46
N ASP A 118 37.77 4.23 -31.34
CA ASP A 118 37.51 5.31 -32.27
C ASP A 118 36.28 5.22 -33.20
N ARG A 119 35.74 6.43 -33.43
CA ARG A 119 34.92 6.90 -34.57
C ARG A 119 33.44 6.52 -34.61
N TRP A 120 32.70 7.50 -35.17
CA TRP A 120 31.27 7.56 -35.51
C TRP A 120 30.36 8.08 -34.38
N VAL A 121 29.57 9.10 -34.73
CA VAL A 121 28.64 9.83 -33.86
C VAL A 121 27.68 8.83 -33.19
N ARG A 122 27.86 8.58 -31.89
CA ARG A 122 27.02 7.67 -31.11
C ARG A 122 26.30 8.44 -29.99
N PRO A 123 25.02 8.10 -29.72
CA PRO A 123 24.25 8.79 -28.70
C PRO A 123 24.87 8.54 -27.32
N HIS A 124 25.30 9.62 -26.68
CA HIS A 124 25.71 9.61 -25.28
C HIS A 124 24.44 9.55 -24.42
N PHE A 125 24.23 8.46 -23.69
CA PHE A 125 23.13 8.34 -22.72
C PHE A 125 23.70 8.55 -21.32
N THR A 126 23.70 9.80 -20.86
CA THR A 126 23.81 10.09 -19.43
C THR A 126 22.44 9.84 -18.82
N ALA A 127 22.32 8.85 -17.93
CA ALA A 127 21.10 8.62 -17.17
C ALA A 127 21.33 9.09 -15.73
N ASP A 128 20.85 10.29 -15.43
CA ASP A 128 20.69 10.73 -14.06
C ASP A 128 19.47 10.00 -13.49
N GLY A 129 19.67 9.27 -12.40
CA GLY A 129 18.61 8.50 -11.77
C GLY A 129 18.78 8.46 -10.27
N LYS A 130 17.83 7.83 -9.59
CA LYS A 130 17.89 7.57 -8.16
C LYS A 130 17.67 6.09 -7.92
N TRP A 131 18.45 5.52 -7.01
CA TRP A 131 18.08 4.24 -6.45
C TRP A 131 17.21 4.47 -5.21
N VAL A 132 16.21 3.62 -5.08
CA VAL A 132 15.18 3.73 -4.05
C VAL A 132 15.10 2.40 -3.30
N VAL A 133 15.05 2.47 -1.99
CA VAL A 133 14.72 1.32 -1.12
C VAL A 133 13.54 1.73 -0.26
N PHE A 134 12.57 0.84 -0.12
CA PHE A 134 11.37 1.14 0.63
C PHE A 134 10.88 -0.02 1.46
N LEU A 135 10.27 0.32 2.59
CA LEU A 135 9.61 -0.58 3.50
C LEU A 135 8.20 -0.06 3.75
N ASP A 136 7.21 -0.88 3.44
CA ASP A 136 5.81 -0.55 3.66
C ASP A 136 5.19 -1.50 4.67
N ALA A 137 4.29 -0.99 5.50
CA ALA A 137 3.50 -1.79 6.43
C ALA A 137 2.06 -1.27 6.52
N GLY A 138 1.08 -2.13 6.29
CA GLY A 138 -0.32 -1.73 6.23
C GLY A 138 -1.28 -2.81 6.69
N ARG A 139 -2.41 -2.37 7.24
CA ARG A 139 -3.51 -3.24 7.68
C ARG A 139 -4.84 -2.52 7.63
N GLY A 140 -5.89 -3.24 7.24
CA GLY A 140 -7.27 -2.86 7.49
C GLY A 140 -7.94 -3.78 8.50
N TRP A 141 -9.04 -3.31 9.09
CA TRP A 141 -9.86 -4.09 10.00
C TRP A 141 -11.34 -3.65 9.99
N LEU A 142 -12.17 -4.50 10.57
CA LEU A 142 -13.60 -4.26 10.78
C LEU A 142 -13.82 -3.69 12.18
N VAL A 143 -14.80 -2.80 12.32
CA VAL A 143 -15.18 -2.24 13.62
C VAL A 143 -16.49 -2.88 14.07
N GLY A 144 -16.50 -3.48 15.26
CA GLY A 144 -17.66 -4.19 15.77
C GLY A 144 -17.43 -4.90 17.09
N ASN A 145 -18.26 -5.90 17.38
CA ASN A 145 -18.12 -6.70 18.59
C ASN A 145 -16.86 -7.59 18.51
N PRO A 146 -15.92 -7.49 19.47
CA PRO A 146 -14.73 -8.35 19.49
C PRO A 146 -15.11 -9.84 19.53
N GLY A 147 -14.39 -10.67 18.78
CA GLY A 147 -14.62 -12.12 18.71
C GLY A 147 -14.94 -12.64 17.31
N ALA A 148 -15.28 -11.75 16.37
CA ALA A 148 -15.23 -12.06 14.94
C ALA A 148 -13.82 -11.82 14.38
N PRO A 149 -13.39 -12.56 13.34
CA PRO A 149 -12.04 -12.37 12.82
C PRO A 149 -11.85 -10.98 12.22
N MET A 150 -10.63 -10.44 12.41
CA MET A 150 -10.25 -9.08 12.01
C MET A 150 -11.18 -7.96 12.55
N THR A 151 -12.00 -8.24 13.56
CA THR A 151 -12.97 -7.30 14.13
C THR A 151 -12.49 -6.79 15.47
N TYR A 152 -12.44 -5.47 15.61
CA TYR A 152 -11.98 -4.79 16.81
C TYR A 152 -13.05 -3.82 17.32
N ALA A 153 -13.04 -3.57 18.63
CA ALA A 153 -13.88 -2.52 19.22
C ALA A 153 -13.55 -1.14 18.61
N SER A 154 -14.46 -0.19 18.73
CA SER A 154 -14.31 1.16 18.16
C SER A 154 -13.09 1.93 18.68
N GLY A 155 -12.62 1.67 19.90
CA GLY A 155 -11.38 2.21 20.46
C GLY A 155 -10.17 1.27 20.32
N GLY A 156 -10.36 0.07 19.77
CA GLY A 156 -9.32 -0.95 19.64
C GLY A 156 -8.44 -0.73 18.41
N LEU A 157 -7.15 -1.03 18.57
CA LEU A 157 -6.19 -1.09 17.48
C LEU A 157 -5.68 -2.52 17.29
N PRO A 158 -5.48 -2.97 16.05
CA PRO A 158 -4.80 -4.24 15.81
C PRO A 158 -3.37 -4.22 16.35
N PRO A 159 -2.84 -5.36 16.82
CA PRO A 159 -1.44 -5.46 17.22
C PRO A 159 -0.51 -5.26 16.02
N LEU A 160 0.63 -4.60 16.24
CA LEU A 160 1.58 -4.26 15.16
C LEU A 160 2.08 -5.47 14.38
N GLY A 161 2.26 -6.63 15.04
CA GLY A 161 2.68 -7.88 14.37
C GLY A 161 1.65 -8.47 13.41
N SER A 162 0.42 -7.93 13.39
CA SER A 162 -0.63 -8.35 12.46
C SER A 162 -0.62 -7.55 11.15
N PHE A 163 0.22 -6.51 11.05
CA PHE A 163 0.34 -5.71 9.84
C PHE A 163 1.04 -6.50 8.74
N ARG A 164 0.57 -6.34 7.51
CA ARG A 164 1.30 -6.84 6.35
C ARG A 164 2.42 -5.89 6.04
N SER A 165 3.55 -6.45 5.62
CA SER A 165 4.72 -5.67 5.28
C SER A 165 5.38 -6.20 4.03
N ASP A 166 5.98 -5.30 3.29
CA ASP A 166 6.83 -5.61 2.14
C ASP A 166 8.08 -4.73 2.15
N LEU A 167 9.10 -5.23 1.46
CA LEU A 167 10.37 -4.55 1.23
C LEU A 167 10.57 -4.50 -0.28
N GLY A 168 11.00 -3.36 -0.79
CA GLY A 168 11.35 -3.27 -2.19
C GLY A 168 12.47 -2.32 -2.49
N VAL A 169 12.92 -2.43 -3.74
CA VAL A 169 14.01 -1.66 -4.30
C VAL A 169 13.60 -1.20 -5.69
N GLY A 170 14.16 -0.09 -6.17
CA GLY A 170 13.91 0.36 -7.51
C GLY A 170 14.88 1.40 -8.01
N LEU A 171 14.74 1.68 -9.29
CA LEU A 171 15.45 2.73 -10.01
C LEU A 171 14.42 3.72 -10.54
N ASP A 172 14.65 4.99 -10.29
CA ASP A 172 13.77 6.09 -10.67
C ASP A 172 14.54 7.03 -11.60
N PHE A 173 14.04 7.20 -12.83
CA PHE A 173 14.65 8.00 -13.89
C PHE A 173 13.77 9.20 -14.27
N ASP A 174 13.18 9.88 -13.28
CA ASP A 174 12.29 11.04 -13.36
C ASP A 174 10.93 10.81 -14.06
N VAL A 175 10.93 10.20 -15.24
CA VAL A 175 9.73 9.90 -16.04
C VAL A 175 9.25 8.45 -15.84
N LEU A 176 10.18 7.55 -15.53
CA LEU A 176 9.90 6.13 -15.36
C LEU A 176 10.66 5.58 -14.16
N GLY A 177 9.94 4.89 -13.28
CA GLY A 177 10.51 4.10 -12.21
C GLY A 177 10.23 2.61 -12.40
N ILE A 178 11.26 1.79 -12.15
CA ILE A 178 11.20 0.33 -12.18
C ILE A 178 11.45 -0.17 -10.77
N TYR A 179 10.52 -0.95 -10.23
CA TYR A 179 10.56 -1.36 -8.83
C TYR A 179 10.28 -2.85 -8.68
N LEU A 180 10.95 -3.46 -7.71
CA LEU A 180 10.77 -4.84 -7.29
C LEU A 180 10.38 -4.86 -5.81
N ALA A 181 9.28 -5.51 -5.46
CA ALA A 181 8.81 -5.63 -4.08
C ALA A 181 8.64 -7.10 -3.67
N LYS A 182 8.99 -7.41 -2.42
CA LYS A 182 8.84 -8.72 -1.79
C LYS A 182 7.95 -8.61 -0.54
N PRO A 183 6.84 -9.37 -0.49
CA PRO A 183 6.07 -9.56 0.74
C PRO A 183 6.92 -10.20 1.85
N LEU A 184 7.07 -9.51 2.97
CA LEU A 184 7.78 -10.02 4.14
C LEU A 184 6.84 -10.85 5.03
N SER A 185 5.60 -10.39 5.21
CA SER A 185 4.60 -11.11 6.03
C SER A 185 4.02 -12.35 5.34
N SER A 186 4.34 -12.57 4.06
CA SER A 186 3.91 -13.75 3.30
C SER A 186 5.05 -14.22 2.37
N PRO A 187 6.13 -14.81 2.92
CA PRO A 187 7.34 -15.14 2.17
C PRO A 187 7.12 -16.09 0.99
N GLN A 188 6.02 -16.86 1.01
CA GLN A 188 5.64 -17.79 -0.05
C GLN A 188 5.17 -17.08 -1.33
N LEU A 189 4.70 -15.82 -1.23
CA LEU A 189 4.32 -15.04 -2.38
C LEU A 189 5.56 -14.62 -3.19
N PRO A 190 5.50 -14.65 -4.54
CA PRO A 190 6.62 -14.25 -5.37
C PRO A 190 6.95 -12.75 -5.22
N MET A 191 8.14 -12.37 -5.65
CA MET A 191 8.47 -10.95 -5.84
C MET A 191 7.65 -10.37 -6.99
N ARG A 192 7.36 -9.07 -6.92
CA ARG A 192 6.55 -8.37 -7.92
C ARG A 192 7.33 -7.23 -8.53
N LEU A 193 7.43 -7.25 -9.86
CA LEU A 193 7.96 -6.16 -10.66
C LEU A 193 6.82 -5.19 -11.02
N PHE A 194 7.06 -3.90 -10.93
CA PHE A 194 6.12 -2.88 -11.40
C PHE A 194 6.80 -1.65 -11.95
N LEU A 195 6.07 -0.97 -12.83
CA LEU A 195 6.48 0.26 -13.49
C LEU A 195 5.63 1.41 -12.97
N SER A 196 6.24 2.55 -12.73
CA SER A 196 5.53 3.78 -12.37
C SER A 196 5.93 4.93 -13.27
N LEU A 197 4.95 5.66 -13.79
CA LEU A 197 5.15 6.89 -14.58
C LEU A 197 5.27 8.14 -13.70
N HIS A 198 5.09 7.99 -12.39
CA HIS A 198 5.19 9.06 -11.42
C HIS A 198 6.14 8.62 -10.30
N HIS A 199 6.81 9.59 -9.69
CA HIS A 199 7.61 9.34 -8.50
C HIS A 199 6.75 8.69 -7.41
N ARG A 200 7.37 7.74 -6.72
CA ARG A 200 6.87 7.27 -5.44
C ARG A 200 7.04 8.43 -4.43
N PHE A 201 6.04 8.54 -3.56
CA PHE A 201 5.61 9.73 -2.79
C PHE A 201 6.69 10.68 -2.27
#